data_AF-A0A076PRM5-F1
#
_entry.id   AF-A0A076PRM5-F1
#
_cell.length_a   1.000
_cell.length_b   1.000
_cell.length_c   1.000
_cell.angle_alpha   90.00
_cell.angle_beta   90.00
_cell.angle_gamma   90.00
#
_symmetry.space_group_name_H-M   'P 1'
#
loop_
_entity.id
_entity.type
_entity.pdbx_description
1 polymer ?
#
loop_
_entity_poly.entity_id
_entity_poly.type
_entity_poly.pdbx_seq_one_letter_code
_entity_poly.pdbx_strand_id
1 'polypeptide(L)'
;MRYGFYTAAMPIDPLVDASRCPLCGQPNQCAISAGLPPHSCWCMQTPVSRDALERLPAEARGKACICPACARPVADDSTPA
;
A
#
# COMPACT_ATOMS: atom_id res chain seq x y z
N MET A 1 -33.86 24.51 -12.39
CA MET A 1 -33.03 24.13 -11.23
C MET A 1 -32.05 23.05 -11.67
N ARG A 2 -30.76 23.38 -11.67
CA ARG A 2 -29.67 22.55 -12.17
C ARG A 2 -29.19 21.60 -11.06
N TYR A 3 -29.44 20.31 -11.24
CA TYR A 3 -28.54 19.22 -10.83
C TYR A 3 -28.63 18.23 -12.00
N GLY A 4 -27.69 18.11 -12.93
CA GLY A 4 -26.24 18.15 -12.76
C GLY A 4 -25.69 16.85 -13.36
N PHE A 5 -25.70 16.77 -14.69
CA PHE A 5 -24.75 16.03 -15.53
C PHE A 5 -24.27 14.65 -15.03
N TYR A 6 -24.96 13.60 -15.49
CA TYR A 6 -24.31 12.33 -15.80
C TYR A 6 -23.24 12.55 -16.88
N THR A 7 -21.98 12.70 -16.52
CA THR A 7 -20.86 12.57 -17.46
C THR A 7 -19.60 12.11 -16.74
N ALA A 8 -18.94 11.11 -17.33
CA ALA A 8 -17.64 10.53 -16.99
C ALA A 8 -17.66 9.42 -15.93
N ALA A 9 -17.75 8.18 -16.42
CA ALA A 9 -16.94 7.09 -15.90
C ALA A 9 -15.46 7.54 -15.93
N MET A 10 -15.01 8.19 -14.85
CA MET A 10 -13.60 8.28 -14.53
C MET A 10 -13.16 6.87 -14.12
N PRO A 11 -11.93 6.42 -14.41
CA PRO A 11 -11.38 5.30 -13.69
C PRO A 11 -11.14 5.82 -12.26
N ILE A 12 -12.18 5.82 -11.43
CA ILE A 12 -11.97 5.61 -10.01
C ILE A 12 -11.32 4.23 -10.01
N ASP A 13 -10.00 4.10 -9.85
CA ASP A 13 -9.39 2.79 -9.59
C ASP A 13 -10.06 2.25 -8.33
N PRO A 14 -11.09 1.38 -8.42
CA PRO A 14 -11.93 1.07 -7.27
C PRO A 14 -11.28 0.00 -6.40
N LEU A 15 -10.06 -0.43 -6.73
CA LEU A 15 -9.55 -1.72 -6.30
C LEU A 15 -8.42 -1.66 -5.27
N VAL A 16 -7.77 -0.51 -5.07
CA VAL A 16 -6.64 -0.39 -4.13
C VAL A 16 -7.12 0.29 -2.86
N ASP A 17 -7.42 -0.52 -1.85
CA ASP A 17 -7.74 -0.03 -0.51
C ASP A 17 -6.46 0.49 0.18
N ALA A 18 -6.38 1.82 0.36
CA ALA A 18 -5.25 2.50 0.97
C ALA A 18 -5.00 2.10 2.44
N SER A 19 -5.95 1.46 3.11
CA SER A 19 -5.82 0.96 4.49
C SER A 19 -5.31 -0.49 4.57
N ARG A 20 -5.23 -1.19 3.43
CA ARG A 20 -4.85 -2.60 3.36
C ARG A 20 -3.54 -2.78 2.62
N CYS A 21 -2.80 -3.80 3.03
CA CYS A 21 -1.56 -4.17 2.39
C CYS A 21 -1.88 -4.87 1.07
N PRO A 22 -1.35 -4.40 -0.08
CA PRO A 22 -1.63 -5.01 -1.38
C PRO A 22 -0.98 -6.39 -1.55
N LEU A 23 -0.06 -6.80 -0.67
CA LEU A 23 0.59 -8.13 -0.74
C LEU A 23 -0.17 -9.21 0.03
N CYS A 24 -0.83 -8.87 1.13
CA CYS A 24 -1.46 -9.86 2.02
C CYS A 24 -2.90 -9.54 2.40
N GLY A 25 -3.43 -8.38 2.01
CA GLY A 25 -4.78 -7.94 2.31
C GLY A 25 -5.04 -7.56 3.78
N GLN A 26 -4.06 -7.67 4.68
CA GLN A 26 -4.20 -7.26 6.09
C GLN A 26 -4.06 -5.74 6.26
N PRO A 27 -4.48 -5.15 7.40
CA PRO A 27 -4.24 -3.73 7.68
C PRO A 27 -2.76 -3.35 7.52
N ASN A 28 -2.50 -2.28 6.77
CA ASN A 28 -1.12 -1.84 6.49
C ASN A 28 -0.51 -0.96 7.60
N GLN A 29 -1.31 -0.57 8.59
CA GLN A 29 -0.91 0.31 9.70
C GLN A 29 -0.39 1.68 9.21
N CYS A 30 -0.85 2.15 8.04
CA CYS A 30 -0.50 3.46 7.50
C CYS A 30 -1.12 4.57 8.35
N ALA A 31 -0.30 5.45 8.93
CA ALA A 31 -0.78 6.60 9.67
C ALA A 31 -1.61 7.55 8.79
N ILE A 32 -1.17 7.80 7.55
CA ILE A 32 -1.87 8.70 6.61
C ILE A 32 -3.28 8.19 6.32
N SER A 33 -3.43 6.89 6.00
CA SER A 33 -4.74 6.29 5.74
C SER A 33 -5.65 6.26 6.96
N ALA A 34 -5.07 6.31 8.17
CA ALA A 34 -5.78 6.42 9.44
C ALA A 34 -6.07 7.88 9.86
N GLY A 35 -5.69 8.88 9.05
CA GLY A 35 -5.86 10.30 9.39
C GLY A 35 -4.88 10.82 10.44
N LEU A 36 -3.77 10.11 10.66
CA LEU A 36 -2.71 10.47 11.59
C LEU A 36 -1.52 11.12 10.85
N PRO A 37 -0.67 11.88 11.54
CA PRO A 37 0.49 12.53 10.93
C PRO A 37 1.46 11.55 10.27
N PRO A 38 2.07 11.87 9.10
CA PRO A 38 2.97 10.95 8.41
C PRO A 38 4.14 10.45 9.26
N HIS A 39 4.71 11.30 10.11
CA HIS A 39 5.85 10.98 10.98
C HIS A 39 5.52 9.92 12.05
N SER A 40 4.24 9.69 12.37
CA SER A 40 3.83 8.64 13.30
C SER A 40 3.68 7.27 12.62
N CYS A 41 3.87 7.18 11.30
CA CYS A 41 3.77 5.92 10.58
C CYS A 41 4.92 4.98 10.97
N TRP A 42 4.65 3.68 11.09
CA TRP A 42 5.68 2.68 11.41
C TRP A 42 6.81 2.66 10.37
N CYS A 43 6.49 2.92 9.09
CA CYS A 43 7.46 2.86 8.00
C CYS A 43 8.47 4.03 8.02
N MET A 44 8.17 5.10 8.76
CA MET A 44 9.10 6.20 9.01
C MET A 44 10.08 5.89 10.15
N GLN A 45 9.78 4.86 10.95
CA GLN A 45 10.55 4.47 12.13
C GLN A 45 11.34 3.16 11.92
N THR A 46 10.98 2.37 10.90
CA THR A 46 11.59 1.07 10.61
C THR A 46 11.99 0.99 9.13
N PRO A 47 13.19 0.47 8.80
CA PRO A 47 13.60 0.25 7.42
C PRO A 47 12.62 -0.66 6.67
N VAL A 48 12.27 -0.29 5.44
CA VAL A 48 11.44 -1.08 4.53
C VAL A 48 12.35 -1.72 3.48
N SER A 49 12.26 -3.04 3.31
CA SER A 49 13.08 -3.76 2.31
C SER A 49 12.73 -3.30 0.88
N ARG A 50 13.77 -3.06 0.07
CA ARG A 50 13.60 -2.74 -1.36
C ARG A 50 12.98 -3.92 -2.11
N ASP A 51 13.44 -5.14 -1.83
CA ASP A 51 12.93 -6.37 -2.47
C ASP A 51 11.43 -6.56 -2.14
N ALA A 52 11.00 -6.19 -0.93
CA ALA A 52 9.58 -6.19 -0.57
C ALA A 52 8.76 -5.16 -1.38
N LEU A 53 9.33 -3.98 -1.65
CA LEU A 53 8.67 -2.95 -2.48
C LEU A 53 8.62 -3.34 -3.96
N GLU A 54 9.63 -4.04 -4.46
CA GLU A 54 9.68 -4.53 -5.85
C GLU A 54 8.53 -5.53 -6.14
N ARG A 55 8.07 -6.26 -5.13
CA ARG A 55 6.92 -7.18 -5.21
C ARG A 55 5.56 -6.49 -5.29
N LEU A 56 5.48 -5.18 -5.08
CA LEU A 56 4.20 -4.47 -5.14
C LEU A 56 3.61 -4.49 -6.56
N PRO A 57 2.31 -4.82 -6.71
CA PRO A 57 1.59 -4.65 -7.97
C PRO A 57 1.72 -3.22 -8.48
N ALA A 58 1.88 -3.03 -9.79
CA ALA A 58 2.11 -1.71 -10.38
C ALA A 58 0.97 -0.73 -10.05
N GLU A 59 -0.25 -1.24 -9.97
CA GLU A 59 -1.47 -0.49 -9.71
C GLU A 59 -1.54 0.03 -8.27
N ALA A 60 -0.87 -0.65 -7.33
CA ALA A 60 -0.86 -0.32 -5.91
C ALA A 60 0.32 0.60 -5.50
N ARG A 61 1.35 0.70 -6.34
CA ARG A 61 2.53 1.55 -6.07
C ARG A 61 2.11 3.01 -5.96
N GLY A 62 2.54 3.66 -4.88
CA GLY A 62 2.17 5.06 -4.58
C GLY A 62 0.71 5.26 -4.14
N LYS A 63 -0.12 4.21 -4.07
CA LYS A 63 -1.54 4.29 -3.66
C LYS A 63 -1.81 3.63 -2.32
N ALA A 64 -1.17 2.50 -2.02
CA ALA A 64 -1.30 1.82 -0.73
C ALA A 64 0.06 1.42 -0.15
N CYS A 65 0.18 1.53 1.18
CA CYS A 65 1.36 1.06 1.89
C CYS A 65 1.33 -0.46 2.08
N ILE A 66 2.50 -1.07 2.09
CA ILE A 66 2.77 -2.41 2.59
C ILE A 66 2.60 -2.46 4.13
N CYS A 67 2.38 -3.63 4.75
CA CYS A 67 2.34 -3.78 6.21
C CYS A 67 3.73 -4.12 6.79
N PRO A 68 3.96 -3.95 8.12
CA PRO A 68 5.25 -4.24 8.74
C PRO A 68 5.75 -5.67 8.51
N ALA A 69 4.83 -6.64 8.49
CA ALA A 69 5.17 -8.05 8.27
C ALA A 69 5.70 -8.30 6.85
N CYS A 70 5.06 -7.69 5.84
CA CYS A 70 5.44 -7.84 4.45
C CYS A 70 6.66 -6.98 4.06
N ALA A 71 6.95 -5.92 4.81
CA ALA A 71 8.09 -5.02 4.57
C ALA A 71 9.46 -5.62 4.91
N ARG A 72 9.49 -6.81 5.50
CA ARG A 72 10.72 -7.55 5.81
C ARG A 72 11.34 -8.11 4.52
N PRO A 73 12.67 -8.29 4.49
CA PRO A 73 13.31 -9.03 3.41
C PRO A 73 12.67 -10.41 3.27
N VAL A 74 12.42 -10.82 2.02
CA VAL A 74 12.06 -12.20 1.75
C VAL A 74 13.32 -13.02 2.01
N ALA A 75 13.25 -14.02 2.89
CA ALA A 75 14.30 -15.02 2.93
C ALA A 75 14.23 -15.75 1.59
N ASP A 76 15.16 -15.46 0.69
CA ASP A 76 15.33 -16.24 -0.53
C ASP A 76 15.66 -17.68 -0.12
N ASP A 77 14.69 -18.58 -0.26
CA ASP A 77 14.89 -20.03 -0.12
C ASP A 77 15.71 -20.63 -1.29
N SER A 78 16.39 -19.78 -2.07
CA SER A 78 17.19 -20.15 -3.24
C SER A 78 18.69 -20.18 -2.94
N THR A 79 19.09 -20.51 -1.71
CA THR A 79 20.47 -20.93 -1.43
C THR A 79 20.51 -22.45 -1.31
N PRO A 80 20.87 -23.20 -2.36
CA PRO A 80 21.24 -24.59 -2.16
C PRO A 80 22.50 -24.63 -1.27
N ALA A 81 22.42 -25.43 -0.21
CA ALA A 81 23.51 -25.75 0.69
C ALA A 81 24.70 -26.41 -0.04
#